data_AF-A0A7X1IGD1-F1
#
_entry.id   AF-A0A7X1IGD1-F1
#
_cell.length_a   1.000
_cell.length_b   1.000
_cell.length_c   1.000
_cell.angle_alpha   90.00
_cell.angle_beta   90.00
_cell.angle_gamma   90.00
#
_symmetry.space_group_name_H-M   'P 1'
#
loop_
_entity.id
_entity.type
_entity.pdbx_description
1 polymer ?
#
loop_
_entity_poly.entity_id
_entity_poly.type
_entity_poly.pdbx_seq_one_letter_code
_entity_poly.pdbx_strand_id
1 'polypeptide(L)'
;MAQGSRPPGERGTGGVPDGLLVGAFAFLLGITVLLWSATGLAGFFAHGGWPEAVTLTRTPLALRHLMSDPRDLSAAWPDTPPDELSGYGLFWGIVISEALVAVVLLVFALGTLARWRRVRRARRDAAVRTVGGGPGLAEEALAAGADAAGAPTAVPLAPPAPTAVETEAPTPPEPRPTTAQQAPAAEPPPPEPATPTNDRPPHVPSPRPPATPPRLVYGTDRRSAAARAILEAAGPVLVTTSDPELWAETKDSRAKLGPVRVFDPGHLLDTPDRLRWNPSAGCESRTTAAARANALLAPVRPLSALDSLTAETAETLLGCWLHAAAVDGRPFRQVHRWAQGTSAHEPVRILRTSPKAAAGAAGELESALTGHPERRDMAQELTARALNALSSVHIRDACNPNRSDVLALESFAAEMGTLYVVGEAIEDPRTRPGAMPLLTALTANVVERGRGVAERSPSGRLDPPLTLVLDDVAAVAPLPALPDLLEDGADLGMPTLALMRSEEQARTRWPRRTLTG
;
A
#
# COMPACT_ATOMS: atom_id res chain seq x y z
N MET A 1 26.09 31.97 65.98
CA MET A 1 24.96 31.30 66.66
C MET A 1 24.10 30.62 65.60
N ALA A 2 23.96 29.30 65.74
CA ALA A 2 22.95 28.39 65.19
C ALA A 2 22.39 28.60 63.76
N GLN A 3 22.75 27.71 62.84
CA GLN A 3 21.75 27.09 61.95
C GLN A 3 22.17 25.68 61.57
N GLY A 4 21.28 24.74 61.89
CA GLY A 4 21.54 23.31 62.03
C GLY A 4 21.68 22.53 60.71
N SER A 5 22.56 21.54 60.79
CA SER A 5 22.75 20.42 59.89
C SER A 5 21.50 19.53 59.85
N ARG A 6 20.88 19.37 58.67
CA ARG A 6 19.91 18.31 58.38
C ARG A 6 20.64 17.05 57.89
N PRO A 7 20.27 15.84 58.34
CA PRO A 7 20.82 14.60 57.81
C PRO A 7 20.22 14.28 56.41
N PRO A 8 20.94 13.54 55.55
CA PRO A 8 20.42 13.10 54.27
C PRO A 8 19.33 12.05 54.48
N GLY A 9 18.15 12.30 53.90
CA GLY A 9 16.99 11.43 53.95
C GLY A 9 17.26 10.04 53.37
N GLU A 10 16.66 9.07 54.04
CA GLU A 10 16.65 7.65 53.73
C GLU A 10 16.31 7.38 52.25
N ARG A 11 17.10 6.52 51.63
CA ARG A 11 16.75 5.91 50.33
C ARG A 11 15.55 5.02 50.56
N GLY A 12 14.38 5.45 50.07
CA GLY A 12 13.18 4.63 50.01
C GLY A 12 13.47 3.31 49.31
N THR A 13 13.28 2.23 50.05
CA THR A 13 13.24 0.85 49.60
C THR A 13 12.29 0.74 48.40
N GLY A 14 12.81 0.29 47.25
CA GLY A 14 12.00 0.08 46.05
C GLY A 14 10.89 -0.93 46.32
N GLY A 15 9.65 -0.43 46.41
CA GLY A 15 8.46 -1.28 46.46
C GLY A 15 8.30 -2.05 45.15
N VAL A 16 7.85 -3.30 45.25
CA VAL A 16 7.42 -4.08 44.08
C VAL A 16 6.33 -3.27 43.37
N PRO A 17 6.44 -2.99 42.07
CA PRO A 17 5.45 -2.19 41.37
C PRO A 17 4.07 -2.85 41.48
N ASP A 18 3.06 -2.09 41.91
CA ASP A 18 1.69 -2.58 42.12
C ASP A 18 1.11 -3.30 40.88
N GLY A 19 1.52 -2.87 39.69
CA GLY A 19 1.13 -3.53 38.43
C GLY A 19 1.68 -4.95 38.28
N LEU A 20 2.85 -5.26 38.84
CA LEU A 20 3.45 -6.59 38.83
C LEU A 20 2.75 -7.52 39.83
N LEU A 21 2.33 -6.98 40.99
CA LEU A 21 1.51 -7.72 41.95
C LEU A 21 0.13 -8.04 41.37
N VAL A 22 -0.55 -7.05 40.79
CA VAL A 22 -1.88 -7.26 40.18
C VAL A 22 -1.80 -8.24 39.00
N GLY A 23 -0.76 -8.14 38.17
CA GLY A 23 -0.52 -9.08 37.07
C GLY A 23 -0.28 -10.51 37.56
N ALA A 24 0.51 -10.69 38.61
CA ALA A 24 0.77 -12.00 39.21
C ALA A 24 -0.49 -12.62 39.82
N PHE A 25 -1.32 -11.83 40.53
CA PHE A 25 -2.59 -12.31 41.07
C PHE A 25 -3.59 -12.71 39.97
N ALA A 26 -3.70 -11.92 38.90
CA ALA A 26 -4.57 -12.24 37.76
C ALA A 26 -4.11 -13.51 37.03
N PHE A 27 -2.80 -13.70 36.89
CA PHE A 27 -2.22 -14.90 36.27
C PHE A 27 -2.49 -16.16 37.11
N LEU A 28 -2.27 -16.08 38.42
CA LEU A 28 -2.55 -17.19 39.34
C LEU A 28 -4.04 -17.56 39.36
N LEU A 29 -4.93 -16.56 39.38
CA LEU A 29 -6.37 -16.78 39.32
C LEU A 29 -6.77 -17.44 37.99
N GLY A 30 -6.20 -16.98 36.87
CA GLY A 30 -6.44 -17.54 35.55
C GLY A 30 -6.03 -19.01 35.43
N ILE A 31 -4.83 -19.35 35.91
CA ILE A 31 -4.37 -20.75 35.96
C ILE A 31 -5.27 -21.61 36.85
N THR A 32 -5.72 -21.07 37.99
CA THR A 32 -6.60 -21.79 38.92
C THR A 32 -7.95 -22.10 38.27
N VAL A 33 -8.54 -21.14 37.56
CA VAL A 33 -9.82 -21.36 36.86
C VAL A 33 -9.65 -22.36 35.71
N LEU A 34 -8.57 -22.24 34.93
CA LEU A 34 -8.27 -23.11 33.79
C LEU A 34 -8.05 -24.57 34.23
N LEU A 35 -7.32 -24.78 35.32
CA LEU A 35 -7.08 -26.12 35.83
C LEU A 35 -8.35 -26.76 36.40
N TRP A 36 -9.21 -25.96 37.03
CA TRP A 36 -10.52 -26.42 37.51
C TRP A 36 -11.47 -26.77 36.36
N SER A 37 -11.59 -25.90 35.34
CA SER A 37 -12.42 -26.16 34.15
C SER A 37 -11.93 -27.38 33.41
N ALA A 38 -10.63 -27.51 33.18
CA ALA A 38 -10.06 -28.65 32.50
C ALA A 38 -10.27 -29.97 33.26
N THR A 39 -10.19 -29.96 34.61
CA THR A 39 -10.46 -31.17 35.40
C THR A 39 -11.92 -31.61 35.27
N GLY A 40 -12.86 -30.66 35.35
CA GLY A 40 -14.29 -30.98 35.23
C GLY A 40 -14.72 -31.36 33.81
N LEU A 41 -14.19 -30.68 32.79
CA LEU A 41 -14.44 -31.01 31.38
C LEU A 41 -13.87 -32.39 31.03
N ALA A 42 -12.68 -32.72 31.54
CA ALA A 42 -12.08 -34.03 31.29
C ALA A 42 -12.88 -35.16 31.95
N GLY A 43 -13.36 -34.98 33.18
CA GLY A 43 -14.30 -35.91 33.83
C GLY A 43 -15.61 -36.06 33.04
N PHE A 44 -16.18 -34.94 32.57
CA PHE A 44 -17.39 -34.94 31.74
C PHE A 44 -17.20 -35.69 30.41
N PHE A 45 -16.10 -35.49 29.70
CA PHE A 45 -15.83 -36.20 28.44
C PHE A 45 -15.49 -37.67 28.63
N ALA A 46 -14.90 -38.05 29.77
CA ALA A 46 -14.53 -39.43 30.06
C ALA A 46 -15.71 -40.27 30.60
N HIS A 47 -16.54 -39.68 31.45
CA HIS A 47 -17.54 -40.42 32.25
C HIS A 47 -18.97 -39.86 32.12
N GLY A 48 -19.19 -38.82 31.31
CA GLY A 48 -20.52 -38.27 31.01
C GLY A 48 -21.13 -37.42 32.13
N GLY A 49 -20.39 -37.13 33.19
CA GLY A 49 -20.83 -36.34 34.35
C GLY A 49 -19.73 -35.43 34.89
N TRP A 50 -20.13 -34.33 35.51
CA TRP A 50 -19.19 -33.42 36.17
C TRP A 50 -18.81 -33.98 37.55
N PRO A 51 -17.52 -34.14 37.89
CA PRO A 51 -17.11 -34.70 39.19
C PRO A 51 -17.54 -33.81 40.37
N GLU A 52 -18.21 -34.37 41.37
CA GLU A 52 -18.82 -33.59 42.46
C GLU A 52 -17.79 -32.99 43.44
N ALA A 53 -16.62 -33.63 43.57
CA ALA A 53 -15.57 -33.23 44.51
C ALA A 53 -14.54 -32.22 43.95
N VAL A 54 -14.65 -31.86 42.66
CA VAL A 54 -13.76 -30.89 42.00
C VAL A 54 -14.23 -29.46 42.29
N THR A 55 -13.64 -28.87 43.32
CA THR A 55 -13.98 -27.51 43.80
C THR A 55 -12.88 -26.50 43.49
N LEU A 56 -13.29 -25.28 43.11
CA LEU A 56 -12.38 -24.18 42.78
C LEU A 56 -11.38 -23.89 43.91
N THR A 57 -11.82 -24.03 45.17
CA THR A 57 -11.05 -23.76 46.38
C THR A 57 -9.88 -24.71 46.62
N ARG A 58 -9.93 -25.92 46.04
CA ARG A 58 -8.89 -26.96 46.20
C ARG A 58 -7.89 -27.01 45.04
N THR A 59 -8.21 -26.36 43.94
CA THR A 59 -7.37 -26.30 42.74
C THR A 59 -5.93 -25.80 42.97
N PRO A 60 -5.66 -24.83 43.88
CA PRO A 60 -4.27 -24.43 44.17
C PRO A 60 -3.40 -25.55 44.78
N LEU A 61 -3.99 -26.45 45.58
CA LEU A 61 -3.30 -27.62 46.13
C LEU A 61 -3.08 -28.69 45.05
N ALA A 62 -4.09 -28.92 44.20
CA ALA A 62 -3.99 -29.81 43.05
C ALA A 62 -2.91 -29.35 42.06
N LEU A 63 -2.83 -28.05 41.76
CA LEU A 63 -1.80 -27.44 40.92
C LEU A 63 -0.40 -27.71 41.46
N ARG A 64 -0.19 -27.53 42.77
CA ARG A 64 1.10 -27.81 43.42
C ARG A 64 1.50 -29.28 43.28
N HIS A 65 0.54 -30.20 43.38
CA HIS A 65 0.79 -31.63 43.22
C HIS A 65 1.13 -32.00 41.77
N LEU A 66 0.35 -31.51 40.79
CA LEU A 66 0.56 -31.77 39.35
C LEU A 66 1.87 -31.18 38.81
N MET A 67 2.40 -30.13 39.44
CA MET A 67 3.74 -29.61 39.12
C MET A 67 4.86 -30.57 39.53
N SER A 68 4.61 -31.43 40.53
CA SER A 68 5.60 -32.37 41.06
C SER A 68 5.43 -33.77 40.45
N ASP A 69 4.18 -34.20 40.22
CA ASP A 69 3.85 -35.43 39.51
C ASP A 69 2.73 -35.18 38.49
N PRO A 70 3.07 -34.91 37.21
CA PRO A 70 2.09 -34.51 36.19
C PRO A 70 1.14 -35.62 35.74
N ARG A 71 1.41 -36.88 36.12
CA ARG A 71 0.66 -38.05 35.62
C ARG A 71 -0.38 -38.56 36.63
N ASP A 72 -0.27 -38.16 37.90
CA ASP A 72 -1.16 -38.65 38.97
C ASP A 72 -2.29 -37.66 39.27
N LEU A 73 -3.39 -37.78 38.50
CA LEU A 73 -4.59 -36.97 38.70
C LEU A 73 -5.33 -37.32 39.99
N SER A 74 -5.29 -38.58 40.41
CA SER A 74 -5.93 -39.07 41.64
C SER A 74 -5.30 -38.46 42.89
N ALA A 75 -3.96 -38.36 42.93
CA ALA A 75 -3.27 -37.70 44.04
C ALA A 75 -3.51 -36.19 44.07
N ALA A 76 -3.77 -35.57 42.92
CA ALA A 76 -4.12 -34.15 42.83
C ALA A 76 -5.53 -33.85 43.38
N TRP A 77 -6.45 -34.83 43.32
CA TRP A 77 -7.84 -34.73 43.75
C TRP A 77 -8.24 -35.91 44.66
N PRO A 78 -7.69 -35.99 45.89
CA PRO A 78 -7.78 -37.19 46.73
C PRO A 78 -9.22 -37.52 47.21
N ASP A 79 -10.09 -36.52 47.23
CA ASP A 79 -11.50 -36.69 47.66
C ASP A 79 -12.44 -37.00 46.48
N THR A 80 -11.92 -37.14 45.25
CA THR A 80 -12.69 -37.52 44.06
C THR A 80 -12.49 -39.00 43.78
N PRO A 81 -13.56 -39.80 43.61
CA PRO A 81 -13.45 -41.20 43.23
C PRO A 81 -12.59 -41.37 41.95
N PRO A 82 -11.62 -42.30 41.90
CA PRO A 82 -10.74 -42.46 40.75
C PRO A 82 -11.45 -42.79 39.44
N ASP A 83 -12.66 -43.36 39.53
CA ASP A 83 -13.56 -43.72 38.44
C ASP A 83 -14.30 -42.50 37.84
N GLU A 84 -14.24 -41.33 38.47
CA GLU A 84 -14.78 -40.08 37.91
C GLU A 84 -13.69 -39.25 37.18
N LEU A 85 -12.41 -39.56 37.40
CA LEU A 85 -11.28 -38.79 36.87
C LEU A 85 -10.79 -39.33 35.53
N SER A 86 -10.64 -38.45 34.54
CA SER A 86 -10.09 -38.82 33.23
C SER A 86 -8.64 -39.28 33.29
N GLY A 87 -8.20 -40.07 32.31
CA GLY A 87 -6.77 -40.32 32.10
C GLY A 87 -5.98 -39.04 31.83
N TYR A 88 -4.71 -39.00 32.29
CA TYR A 88 -3.85 -37.81 32.23
C TYR A 88 -3.74 -37.17 30.84
N GLY A 89 -3.78 -37.97 29.77
CA GLY A 89 -3.67 -37.49 28.39
C GLY A 89 -4.86 -36.60 27.96
N LEU A 90 -6.08 -36.97 28.34
CA LEU A 90 -7.28 -36.18 28.03
C LEU A 90 -7.30 -34.87 28.82
N PHE A 91 -6.95 -34.95 30.11
CA PHE A 91 -6.81 -33.77 30.97
C PHE A 91 -5.82 -32.75 30.39
N TRP A 92 -4.59 -33.18 30.08
CA TRP A 92 -3.57 -32.26 29.54
C TRP A 92 -3.93 -31.76 28.14
N GLY A 93 -4.63 -32.55 27.31
CA GLY A 93 -5.16 -32.10 26.02
C GLY A 93 -6.15 -30.94 26.16
N ILE A 94 -7.03 -31.00 27.16
CA ILE A 94 -8.00 -29.93 27.44
C ILE A 94 -7.31 -28.70 28.03
N VAL A 95 -6.37 -28.88 28.98
CA VAL A 95 -5.57 -27.77 29.54
C VAL A 95 -4.85 -26.99 28.44
N ILE A 96 -4.19 -27.68 27.49
CA ILE A 96 -3.47 -27.03 26.38
C ILE A 96 -4.45 -26.31 25.44
N SER A 97 -5.60 -26.93 25.16
CA SER A 97 -6.62 -26.36 24.28
C SER A 97 -7.24 -25.08 24.87
N GLU A 98 -7.57 -25.10 26.16
CA GLU A 98 -8.10 -23.93 26.88
C GLU A 98 -7.05 -22.82 26.97
N ALA A 99 -5.78 -23.14 27.21
CA ALA A 99 -4.69 -22.18 27.21
C ALA A 99 -4.50 -21.50 25.85
N LEU A 100 -4.58 -22.26 24.75
CA LEU A 100 -4.48 -21.71 23.39
C LEU A 100 -5.63 -20.75 23.09
N VAL A 101 -6.86 -21.13 23.44
CA VAL A 101 -8.05 -20.28 23.27
C VAL A 101 -7.93 -19.00 24.10
N ALA A 102 -7.49 -19.10 25.36
CA ALA A 102 -7.27 -17.95 26.24
C ALA A 102 -6.24 -16.97 25.68
N VAL A 103 -5.13 -17.47 25.09
CA VAL A 103 -4.11 -16.64 24.43
C VAL A 103 -4.69 -15.91 23.22
N VAL A 104 -5.45 -16.60 22.37
CA VAL A 104 -6.10 -15.99 21.19
C VAL A 104 -7.09 -14.89 21.62
N LEU A 105 -7.92 -15.17 22.63
CA LEU A 105 -8.86 -14.20 23.18
C LEU A 105 -8.15 -12.99 23.82
N LEU A 106 -7.02 -13.21 24.51
CA LEU A 106 -6.22 -12.14 25.09
C LEU A 106 -5.64 -11.21 24.00
N VAL A 107 -5.06 -11.78 22.94
CA VAL A 107 -4.56 -11.01 21.79
C VAL A 107 -5.67 -10.22 21.11
N PHE A 108 -6.83 -10.86 20.91
CA PHE A 108 -8.00 -10.21 20.32
C PHE A 108 -8.56 -9.07 21.20
N ALA A 109 -8.65 -9.29 22.52
CA ALA A 109 -9.09 -8.28 23.48
C ALA A 109 -8.13 -7.09 23.53
N LEU A 110 -6.81 -7.32 23.53
CA LEU A 110 -5.80 -6.27 23.45
C LEU A 110 -5.91 -5.46 22.15
N GLY A 111 -6.09 -6.13 21.01
CA GLY A 111 -6.31 -5.48 19.71
C GLY A 111 -7.59 -4.63 19.69
N THR A 112 -8.67 -5.14 20.27
CA THR A 112 -9.97 -4.46 20.37
C THR A 112 -9.92 -3.27 21.33
N LEU A 113 -9.28 -3.42 22.50
CA LEU A 113 -9.07 -2.36 23.47
C LEU A 113 -8.17 -1.25 22.92
N ALA A 114 -7.13 -1.59 22.16
CA ALA A 114 -6.30 -0.61 21.47
C ALA A 114 -7.12 0.19 20.44
N ARG A 115 -7.97 -0.48 19.66
CA ARG A 115 -8.88 0.15 18.70
C ARG A 115 -9.93 1.04 19.39
N TRP A 116 -10.51 0.58 20.49
CA TRP A 116 -11.53 1.32 21.24
C TRP A 116 -10.98 2.52 22.02
N ARG A 117 -9.78 2.39 22.61
CA ARG A 117 -9.09 3.51 23.25
C ARG A 117 -8.72 4.61 22.25
N ARG A 118 -8.37 4.26 21.02
CA ARG A 118 -8.15 5.23 19.92
C ARG A 118 -9.43 6.01 19.59
N VAL A 119 -10.58 5.33 19.50
CA VAL A 119 -11.88 5.97 19.23
C VAL A 119 -12.34 6.86 20.38
N ARG A 120 -12.15 6.45 21.63
CA ARG A 120 -12.51 7.26 22.81
C ARG A 120 -11.65 8.50 22.99
N ARG A 121 -10.34 8.42 22.70
CA ARG A 121 -9.46 9.59 22.72
C ARG A 121 -9.88 10.59 21.65
N ALA A 122 -10.15 10.12 20.42
CA ALA A 122 -10.70 10.96 19.36
C ALA A 122 -12.03 11.65 19.73
N ARG A 123 -12.93 10.95 20.45
CA ARG A 123 -14.19 11.55 20.94
C ARG A 123 -14.00 12.55 22.09
N ARG A 124 -13.02 12.33 22.98
CA ARG A 124 -12.67 13.29 24.04
C ARG A 124 -12.02 14.55 23.49
N ASP A 125 -11.14 14.41 22.51
CA ASP A 125 -10.48 15.54 21.85
C ASP A 125 -11.44 16.35 20.96
N ALA A 126 -12.52 15.72 20.48
CA ALA A 126 -13.63 16.41 19.83
C ALA A 126 -14.51 17.18 20.84
N ALA A 127 -14.80 16.59 22.01
CA ALA A 127 -15.59 17.22 23.06
C ALA A 127 -14.89 18.41 23.75
N VAL A 128 -13.55 18.36 23.89
CA VAL A 128 -12.75 19.48 24.41
C VAL A 128 -12.72 20.66 23.43
N ARG A 129 -12.74 20.38 22.12
CA ARG A 129 -12.84 21.42 21.07
C ARG A 129 -14.20 22.12 21.02
N THR A 130 -15.28 21.46 21.44
CA THR A 130 -16.62 22.06 21.49
C THR A 130 -16.90 22.89 22.76
N VAL A 131 -16.11 22.74 23.82
CA VAL A 131 -16.35 23.43 25.11
C VAL A 131 -15.29 24.52 25.39
N GLY A 132 -14.13 24.50 24.72
CA GLY A 132 -13.04 25.45 24.93
C GLY A 132 -13.11 26.79 24.16
N GLY A 133 -14.16 27.05 23.40
CA GLY A 133 -14.34 28.31 22.65
C GLY A 133 -14.90 29.44 23.52
N GLY A 134 -14.06 30.01 24.39
CA GLY A 134 -14.35 31.25 25.13
C GLY A 134 -14.06 32.52 24.29
N PRO A 135 -14.66 33.67 24.65
CA PRO A 135 -15.06 34.73 23.72
C PRO A 135 -13.90 35.66 23.37
N GLY A 136 -13.55 35.75 22.09
CA GLY A 136 -12.55 36.70 21.62
C GLY A 136 -12.42 36.86 20.11
N LEU A 137 -13.18 36.10 19.30
CA LEU A 137 -13.09 36.14 17.85
C LEU A 137 -14.47 36.27 17.18
N ALA A 138 -15.44 36.87 17.89
CA ALA A 138 -16.78 37.12 17.38
C ALA A 138 -17.01 38.57 16.91
N GLU A 139 -15.98 39.43 16.95
CA GLU A 139 -16.14 40.85 16.61
C GLU A 139 -15.44 41.25 15.29
N GLU A 140 -14.64 40.37 14.67
CA GLU A 140 -13.94 40.65 13.40
C GLU A 140 -14.57 39.99 12.16
N ALA A 141 -15.60 39.15 12.32
CA ALA A 141 -16.26 38.49 11.19
C ALA A 141 -17.60 39.14 10.77
N LEU A 142 -17.99 40.25 11.41
CA LEU A 142 -19.23 40.98 11.13
C LEU A 142 -18.96 42.31 10.40
N ALA A 143 -18.11 42.29 9.36
CA ALA A 143 -17.88 43.44 8.49
C ALA A 143 -17.69 43.08 7.00
N ALA A 144 -18.13 41.90 6.58
CA ALA A 144 -18.24 41.55 5.17
C ALA A 144 -19.60 40.89 4.92
N GLY A 145 -20.63 41.75 4.77
CA GLY A 145 -21.89 41.37 4.14
C GLY A 145 -21.62 40.82 2.73
N ALA A 146 -22.34 39.80 2.28
CA ALA A 146 -23.77 39.78 1.98
C ALA A 146 -23.86 39.50 0.48
N ASP A 147 -24.10 38.23 0.12
CA ASP A 147 -24.97 37.89 -1.00
C ASP A 147 -25.28 36.39 -1.02
N ALA A 148 -26.50 36.10 -1.49
CA ALA A 148 -27.09 34.80 -1.80
C ALA A 148 -27.60 33.93 -0.64
N ALA A 149 -28.85 34.21 -0.27
CA ALA A 149 -29.76 33.27 0.37
C ALA A 149 -30.05 32.06 -0.55
N GLY A 150 -30.09 30.86 0.05
CA GLY A 150 -30.51 29.63 -0.61
C GLY A 150 -30.37 28.41 0.30
N ALA A 151 -31.29 28.26 1.25
CA ALA A 151 -31.41 27.04 2.06
C ALA A 151 -32.15 25.95 1.27
N PRO A 152 -31.68 24.69 1.26
CA PRO A 152 -32.55 23.56 1.01
C PRO A 152 -32.89 22.83 2.31
N THR A 153 -34.20 22.75 2.54
CA THR A 153 -34.91 21.93 3.52
C THR A 153 -34.54 20.44 3.40
N ALA A 154 -34.22 19.81 4.53
CA ALA A 154 -34.03 18.37 4.62
C ALA A 154 -35.38 17.62 4.60
N VAL A 155 -35.52 16.66 3.68
CA VAL A 155 -36.63 15.69 3.65
C VAL A 155 -36.12 14.35 4.23
N PRO A 156 -36.85 13.67 5.13
CA PRO A 156 -36.43 12.37 5.66
C PRO A 156 -36.74 11.23 4.68
N LEU A 157 -35.74 10.38 4.38
CA LEU A 157 -35.90 9.16 3.58
C LEU A 157 -36.56 8.02 4.40
N ALA A 158 -37.56 7.39 3.80
CA ALA A 158 -38.21 6.15 4.28
C ALA A 158 -37.48 4.89 3.74
N PRO A 159 -37.58 3.72 4.41
CA PRO A 159 -36.83 2.50 4.09
C PRO A 159 -37.42 1.69 2.91
N PRO A 160 -36.61 0.83 2.24
CA PRO A 160 -37.01 0.16 1.00
C PRO A 160 -37.77 -1.16 1.23
N ALA A 161 -38.70 -1.46 0.33
CA ALA A 161 -39.43 -2.73 0.21
C ALA A 161 -38.82 -3.61 -0.92
N PRO A 162 -39.03 -4.94 -0.90
CA PRO A 162 -38.21 -5.89 -1.64
C PRO A 162 -38.62 -6.12 -3.10
N THR A 163 -37.61 -6.42 -3.91
CA THR A 163 -37.66 -6.70 -5.35
C THR A 163 -38.36 -8.02 -5.66
N ALA A 164 -39.35 -7.98 -6.57
CA ALA A 164 -39.99 -9.15 -7.14
C ALA A 164 -39.12 -9.77 -8.25
N VAL A 165 -39.06 -11.10 -8.23
CA VAL A 165 -38.39 -11.98 -9.19
C VAL A 165 -39.27 -12.12 -10.43
N GLU A 166 -38.75 -11.80 -11.61
CA GLU A 166 -39.40 -12.06 -12.88
C GLU A 166 -38.79 -13.32 -13.52
N THR A 167 -39.66 -14.29 -13.82
CA THR A 167 -39.33 -15.64 -14.27
C THR A 167 -39.28 -15.71 -15.79
N GLU A 168 -38.18 -16.25 -16.30
CA GLU A 168 -37.92 -16.56 -17.70
C GLU A 168 -38.58 -17.89 -18.11
N ALA A 169 -39.23 -17.93 -19.28
CA ALA A 169 -39.73 -19.17 -19.91
C ALA A 169 -39.75 -19.04 -21.46
N PRO A 170 -39.66 -20.16 -22.21
CA PRO A 170 -38.82 -20.27 -23.41
C PRO A 170 -39.59 -20.28 -24.75
N THR A 171 -38.88 -20.03 -25.86
CA THR A 171 -39.38 -20.21 -27.24
C THR A 171 -38.44 -21.10 -28.07
N PRO A 172 -38.98 -22.09 -28.80
CA PRO A 172 -38.53 -22.39 -30.18
C PRO A 172 -39.68 -22.92 -31.09
N PRO A 173 -39.48 -23.25 -32.40
CA PRO A 173 -38.43 -22.89 -33.37
C PRO A 173 -38.96 -22.40 -34.76
N GLU A 174 -38.01 -22.07 -35.63
CA GLU A 174 -38.06 -21.68 -37.06
C GLU A 174 -38.77 -22.69 -38.01
N PRO A 175 -39.19 -22.25 -39.23
CA PRO A 175 -38.48 -22.75 -40.43
C PRO A 175 -38.33 -21.73 -41.61
N ARG A 176 -37.26 -21.93 -42.39
CA ARG A 176 -36.90 -21.34 -43.72
C ARG A 176 -37.69 -22.02 -44.89
N PRO A 177 -37.45 -21.71 -46.19
CA PRO A 177 -37.24 -20.44 -46.94
C PRO A 177 -38.13 -20.37 -48.23
N THR A 178 -38.01 -19.33 -49.10
CA THR A 178 -37.94 -19.40 -50.60
C THR A 178 -38.58 -18.21 -51.37
N THR A 179 -37.72 -17.55 -52.18
CA THR A 179 -37.88 -16.94 -53.54
C THR A 179 -38.61 -15.61 -53.82
N ALA A 180 -37.94 -14.87 -54.71
CA ALA A 180 -38.13 -13.54 -55.27
C ALA A 180 -39.36 -13.31 -56.17
N GLN A 181 -39.81 -12.04 -56.29
CA GLN A 181 -40.32 -11.49 -57.55
C GLN A 181 -40.27 -9.94 -57.61
N GLN A 182 -40.06 -9.43 -58.83
CA GLN A 182 -39.75 -8.04 -59.23
C GLN A 182 -40.96 -7.09 -59.30
N ALA A 183 -40.65 -5.78 -59.36
CA ALA A 183 -41.49 -4.56 -59.41
C ALA A 183 -42.47 -4.44 -60.61
N PRO A 184 -43.35 -3.40 -60.65
CA PRO A 184 -42.92 -2.09 -61.20
C PRO A 184 -43.57 -0.82 -60.58
N ALA A 185 -43.08 0.32 -61.09
CA ALA A 185 -43.26 1.72 -60.69
C ALA A 185 -44.68 2.32 -60.77
N ALA A 186 -44.91 3.40 -60.01
CA ALA A 186 -46.01 4.36 -60.21
C ALA A 186 -45.56 5.81 -59.88
N GLU A 187 -46.11 6.74 -60.67
CA GLU A 187 -45.80 8.15 -60.94
C GLU A 187 -46.51 9.13 -59.95
N PRO A 188 -46.07 10.41 -59.79
CA PRO A 188 -46.40 11.25 -58.62
C PRO A 188 -47.60 12.22 -58.82
N PRO A 189 -48.23 12.73 -57.73
CA PRO A 189 -49.31 13.72 -57.79
C PRO A 189 -48.82 15.20 -57.73
N PRO A 190 -49.69 16.19 -58.09
CA PRO A 190 -49.32 17.58 -58.44
C PRO A 190 -49.20 18.55 -57.23
N PRO A 191 -48.74 19.81 -57.44
CA PRO A 191 -48.24 20.68 -56.38
C PRO A 191 -49.32 21.61 -55.79
N GLU A 192 -49.20 21.89 -54.49
CA GLU A 192 -49.91 22.97 -53.77
C GLU A 192 -48.92 23.98 -53.14
N PRO A 193 -49.36 25.22 -52.84
CA PRO A 193 -48.56 26.43 -52.99
C PRO A 193 -47.58 26.75 -51.85
N ALA A 194 -46.54 27.49 -52.24
CA ALA A 194 -45.41 27.93 -51.42
C ALA A 194 -45.81 28.70 -50.15
N THR A 195 -45.28 28.23 -49.02
CA THR A 195 -45.07 29.01 -47.80
C THR A 195 -43.63 29.56 -47.80
N PRO A 196 -43.39 30.78 -47.26
CA PRO A 196 -42.14 31.50 -47.49
C PRO A 196 -40.95 30.82 -46.82
N THR A 197 -39.92 30.55 -47.63
CA THR A 197 -38.62 30.01 -47.23
C THR A 197 -37.93 30.95 -46.23
N ASN A 198 -37.80 30.50 -44.98
CA ASN A 198 -36.72 30.98 -44.12
C ASN A 198 -35.43 30.35 -44.66
N ASP A 199 -34.71 31.09 -45.49
CA ASP A 199 -33.33 30.75 -45.88
C ASP A 199 -32.43 30.87 -44.65
N ARG A 200 -32.44 29.83 -43.81
CA ARG A 200 -31.36 29.55 -42.88
C ARG A 200 -30.61 28.34 -43.47
N PRO A 201 -29.34 28.51 -43.86
CA PRO A 201 -28.57 27.39 -44.40
C PRO A 201 -28.58 26.22 -43.41
N PRO A 202 -28.62 24.96 -43.88
CA PRO A 202 -28.56 23.80 -43.01
C PRO A 202 -27.32 23.92 -42.13
N HIS A 203 -27.53 23.93 -40.81
CA HIS A 203 -26.43 23.87 -39.85
C HIS A 203 -25.77 22.51 -40.04
N VAL A 204 -24.72 22.45 -40.85
CA VAL A 204 -23.76 21.36 -40.84
C VAL A 204 -23.23 21.33 -39.40
N PRO A 205 -23.43 20.25 -38.62
CA PRO A 205 -22.80 20.15 -37.32
C PRO A 205 -21.30 20.28 -37.55
N SER A 206 -20.69 21.32 -36.99
CA SER A 206 -19.25 21.47 -36.99
C SER A 206 -18.64 20.14 -36.53
N PRO A 207 -17.58 19.63 -37.18
CA PRO A 207 -16.90 18.43 -36.69
C PRO A 207 -16.58 18.70 -35.23
N ARG A 208 -17.18 17.89 -34.35
CA ARG A 208 -16.86 17.90 -32.93
C ARG A 208 -15.34 17.78 -32.88
N PRO A 209 -14.60 18.70 -32.23
CA PRO A 209 -13.16 18.54 -32.09
C PRO A 209 -12.92 17.12 -31.56
N PRO A 210 -11.94 16.37 -32.09
CA PRO A 210 -11.69 15.02 -31.64
C PRO A 210 -11.60 15.07 -30.12
N ALA A 211 -12.52 14.39 -29.44
CA ALA A 211 -12.51 14.36 -27.99
C ALA A 211 -11.14 13.85 -27.59
N THR A 212 -10.38 14.65 -26.84
CA THR A 212 -9.09 14.21 -26.32
C THR A 212 -9.34 12.90 -25.59
N PRO A 213 -8.69 11.79 -25.99
CA PRO A 213 -8.92 10.50 -25.35
C PRO A 213 -8.63 10.64 -23.84
N PRO A 214 -9.44 10.00 -22.98
CA PRO A 214 -9.28 10.13 -21.54
C PRO A 214 -7.89 9.67 -21.11
N ARG A 215 -7.20 10.47 -20.29
CA ARG A 215 -5.87 10.17 -19.75
C ARG A 215 -5.95 9.34 -18.48
N LEU A 216 -7.12 9.25 -17.87
CA LEU A 216 -7.41 8.47 -16.67
C LEU A 216 -8.64 7.59 -16.93
N VAL A 217 -8.48 6.28 -16.80
CA VAL A 217 -9.58 5.32 -17.00
C VAL A 217 -9.69 4.37 -15.83
N TYR A 218 -10.92 4.19 -15.35
CA TYR A 218 -11.26 3.23 -14.31
C TYR A 218 -12.04 2.07 -14.91
N GLY A 219 -11.68 0.84 -14.55
CA GLY A 219 -12.45 -0.33 -14.94
C GLY A 219 -11.66 -1.63 -14.96
N THR A 220 -12.36 -2.69 -15.34
CA THR A 220 -11.82 -4.04 -15.44
C THR A 220 -11.20 -4.32 -16.81
N ASP A 221 -11.78 -3.82 -17.90
CA ASP A 221 -11.26 -3.95 -19.26
C ASP A 221 -10.22 -2.86 -19.57
N ARG A 222 -9.05 -2.94 -18.91
CA ARG A 222 -7.93 -2.01 -19.11
C ARG A 222 -7.03 -2.41 -20.27
N ARG A 223 -6.90 -3.71 -20.53
CA ARG A 223 -5.95 -4.28 -21.49
C ARG A 223 -6.16 -3.72 -22.90
N SER A 224 -7.41 -3.71 -23.38
CA SER A 224 -7.74 -3.22 -24.71
C SER A 224 -7.32 -1.74 -24.91
N ALA A 225 -7.61 -0.90 -23.91
CA ALA A 225 -7.20 0.51 -23.91
C ALA A 225 -5.66 0.67 -23.85
N ALA A 226 -4.99 -0.12 -23.00
CA ALA A 226 -3.53 -0.13 -22.89
C ALA A 226 -2.86 -0.56 -24.21
N ALA A 227 -3.31 -1.69 -24.78
CA ALA A 227 -2.77 -2.25 -26.02
C ALA A 227 -2.89 -1.26 -27.17
N ARG A 228 -4.08 -0.65 -27.32
CA ARG A 228 -4.32 0.40 -28.32
C ARG A 228 -3.35 1.57 -28.13
N ALA A 229 -3.21 2.10 -26.91
CA ALA A 229 -2.29 3.22 -26.65
C ALA A 229 -0.82 2.88 -26.93
N ILE A 230 -0.38 1.65 -26.63
CA ILE A 230 0.99 1.18 -26.92
C ILE A 230 1.22 1.11 -28.44
N LEU A 231 0.27 0.55 -29.19
CA LEU A 231 0.38 0.35 -30.63
C LEU A 231 0.27 1.67 -31.41
N GLU A 232 -0.55 2.61 -30.94
CA GLU A 232 -0.74 3.94 -31.54
C GLU A 232 0.36 4.95 -31.16
N ALA A 233 1.22 4.63 -30.20
CA ALA A 233 2.26 5.55 -29.73
C ALA A 233 3.29 5.88 -30.83
N ALA A 234 3.37 7.17 -31.16
CA ALA A 234 4.27 7.69 -32.19
C ALA A 234 5.77 7.65 -31.80
N GLY A 235 6.07 7.55 -30.51
CA GLY A 235 7.41 7.65 -29.94
C GLY A 235 7.83 6.42 -29.14
N PRO A 236 8.86 6.55 -28.29
CA PRO A 236 9.16 5.55 -27.29
C PRO A 236 8.03 5.40 -26.27
N VAL A 237 7.96 4.24 -25.63
CA VAL A 237 6.87 3.89 -24.70
C VAL A 237 7.42 3.34 -23.39
N LEU A 238 6.89 3.82 -22.26
CA LEU A 238 7.04 3.19 -20.96
C LEU A 238 5.72 2.54 -20.58
N VAL A 239 5.73 1.23 -20.33
CA VAL A 239 4.55 0.46 -19.94
C VAL A 239 4.75 -0.07 -18.53
N THR A 240 3.83 0.20 -17.60
CA THR A 240 3.73 -0.57 -16.36
C THR A 240 2.51 -1.47 -16.45
N THR A 241 2.61 -2.74 -16.08
CA THR A 241 1.45 -3.64 -16.13
C THR A 241 1.60 -4.84 -15.20
N SER A 242 0.46 -5.39 -14.76
CA SER A 242 0.36 -6.68 -14.09
C SER A 242 -0.03 -7.82 -15.02
N ASP A 243 -0.22 -7.52 -16.30
CA ASP A 243 -0.83 -8.41 -17.27
C ASP A 243 0.19 -8.91 -18.30
N PRO A 244 0.63 -10.19 -18.21
CA PRO A 244 1.54 -10.78 -19.18
C PRO A 244 1.01 -10.79 -20.61
N GLU A 245 -0.31 -10.85 -20.78
CA GLU A 245 -0.93 -10.91 -22.12
C GLU A 245 -0.79 -9.57 -22.85
N LEU A 246 -0.79 -8.45 -22.12
CA LEU A 246 -0.55 -7.13 -22.71
C LEU A 246 0.84 -7.05 -23.36
N TRP A 247 1.87 -7.57 -22.69
CA TRP A 247 3.21 -7.67 -23.27
C TRP A 247 3.23 -8.60 -24.49
N ALA A 248 2.62 -9.78 -24.37
CA ALA A 248 2.62 -10.77 -25.44
C ALA A 248 1.95 -10.25 -26.73
N GLU A 249 0.85 -9.51 -26.61
CA GLU A 249 0.10 -8.95 -27.74
C GLU A 249 0.84 -7.81 -28.45
N THR A 250 1.59 -6.99 -27.71
CA THR A 250 2.13 -5.73 -28.23
C THR A 250 3.63 -5.74 -28.53
N LYS A 251 4.40 -6.67 -27.93
CA LYS A 251 5.88 -6.71 -28.07
C LYS A 251 6.34 -6.84 -29.51
N ASP A 252 5.71 -7.69 -30.33
CA ASP A 252 6.20 -8.01 -31.68
C ASP A 252 5.97 -6.84 -32.64
N SER A 253 4.89 -6.09 -32.43
CA SER A 253 4.61 -4.86 -33.16
C SER A 253 5.58 -3.75 -32.75
N ARG A 254 5.85 -3.59 -31.44
CA ARG A 254 6.82 -2.59 -30.95
C ARG A 254 8.26 -2.91 -31.34
N ALA A 255 8.62 -4.19 -31.42
CA ALA A 255 9.95 -4.63 -31.85
C ALA A 255 10.30 -4.24 -33.29
N LYS A 256 9.29 -3.94 -34.13
CA LYS A 256 9.49 -3.41 -35.49
C LYS A 256 9.90 -1.94 -35.50
N LEU A 257 9.65 -1.20 -34.41
CA LEU A 257 9.90 0.24 -34.30
C LEU A 257 11.18 0.56 -33.52
N GLY A 258 11.51 -0.26 -32.53
CA GLY A 258 12.68 -0.06 -31.68
C GLY A 258 12.90 -1.24 -30.72
N PRO A 259 13.94 -1.19 -29.87
CA PRO A 259 14.22 -2.25 -28.92
C PRO A 259 13.10 -2.40 -27.90
N VAL A 260 12.67 -3.64 -27.64
CA VAL A 260 11.75 -3.97 -26.56
C VAL A 260 12.55 -4.46 -25.36
N ARG A 261 12.49 -3.72 -24.26
CA ARG A 261 13.17 -4.03 -22.99
C ARG A 261 12.13 -4.39 -21.93
N VAL A 262 12.50 -5.31 -21.05
CA VAL A 262 11.60 -5.81 -20.01
C VAL A 262 12.32 -5.79 -18.67
N PHE A 263 11.85 -4.98 -17.73
CA PHE A 263 12.21 -5.09 -16.33
C PHE A 263 11.11 -5.89 -15.62
N ASP A 264 11.38 -7.16 -15.37
CA ASP A 264 10.48 -8.10 -14.70
C ASP A 264 11.26 -8.84 -13.61
N PRO A 265 11.46 -8.20 -12.45
CA PRO A 265 12.19 -8.80 -11.34
C PRO A 265 11.44 -9.97 -10.71
N GLY A 266 10.15 -10.20 -11.02
CA GLY A 266 9.35 -11.31 -10.49
C GLY A 266 9.33 -12.55 -11.39
N HIS A 267 9.91 -12.46 -12.58
CA HIS A 267 9.88 -13.51 -13.61
C HIS A 267 8.47 -13.94 -14.03
N LEU A 268 7.56 -12.96 -14.19
CA LEU A 268 6.17 -13.16 -14.58
C LEU A 268 5.97 -13.43 -16.07
N LEU A 269 6.87 -12.94 -16.92
CA LEU A 269 6.83 -13.12 -18.37
C LEU A 269 7.63 -14.35 -18.82
N ASP A 270 7.25 -14.98 -19.92
CA ASP A 270 8.07 -16.02 -20.56
C ASP A 270 9.08 -15.38 -21.53
N THR A 271 10.18 -14.84 -20.96
CA THR A 271 11.30 -14.29 -21.73
C THR A 271 12.63 -14.48 -21.01
N PRO A 272 13.70 -14.88 -21.73
CA PRO A 272 15.04 -14.91 -21.17
C PRO A 272 15.71 -13.53 -21.16
N ASP A 273 15.27 -12.59 -22.01
CA ASP A 273 15.84 -11.24 -22.11
C ASP A 273 15.16 -10.31 -21.10
N ARG A 274 15.79 -10.17 -19.93
CA ARG A 274 15.32 -9.32 -18.84
C ARG A 274 16.38 -8.28 -18.52
N LEU A 275 15.98 -7.02 -18.66
CA LEU A 275 16.78 -5.88 -18.26
C LEU A 275 17.02 -5.93 -16.75
N ARG A 276 18.27 -5.65 -16.36
CA ARG A 276 18.63 -5.40 -14.96
C ARG A 276 18.84 -3.92 -14.73
N TRP A 277 18.61 -3.44 -13.52
CA TRP A 277 18.73 -2.03 -13.18
C TRP A 277 19.26 -1.83 -11.77
N ASN A 278 20.29 -1.01 -11.61
CA ASN A 278 20.81 -0.66 -10.27
C ASN A 278 20.03 0.56 -9.72
N PRO A 279 19.23 0.41 -8.64
CA PRO A 279 18.47 1.53 -8.09
C PRO A 279 19.33 2.66 -7.51
N SER A 280 20.60 2.40 -7.17
CA SER A 280 21.53 3.45 -6.73
C SER A 280 22.19 4.22 -7.88
N ALA A 281 21.96 3.83 -9.14
CA ALA A 281 22.54 4.54 -10.29
C ALA A 281 22.06 6.01 -10.33
N GLY A 282 23.01 6.94 -10.50
CA GLY A 282 22.77 8.38 -10.51
C GLY A 282 22.59 9.02 -9.13
N CYS A 283 22.60 8.22 -8.05
CA CYS A 283 22.44 8.72 -6.68
C CYS A 283 23.71 9.40 -6.13
N GLU A 284 24.77 9.57 -6.94
CA GLU A 284 25.85 10.51 -6.66
C GLU A 284 25.30 11.94 -6.49
N SER A 285 24.21 12.27 -7.18
CA SER A 285 23.43 13.47 -6.89
C SER A 285 22.49 13.25 -5.69
N ARG A 286 22.55 14.15 -4.69
CA ARG A 286 21.65 14.07 -3.51
C ARG A 286 20.18 14.25 -3.88
N THR A 287 19.87 15.08 -4.88
CA THR A 287 18.49 15.28 -5.34
C THR A 287 17.95 14.00 -5.97
N THR A 288 18.75 13.33 -6.81
CA THR A 288 18.40 12.03 -7.39
C THR A 288 18.27 10.95 -6.31
N ALA A 289 19.15 10.93 -5.31
CA ALA A 289 19.08 9.99 -4.20
C ALA A 289 17.80 10.18 -3.37
N ALA A 290 17.39 11.43 -3.10
CA ALA A 290 16.15 11.74 -2.39
C ALA A 290 14.91 11.34 -3.22
N ALA A 291 14.86 11.72 -4.50
CA ALA A 291 13.77 11.33 -5.40
C ALA A 291 13.65 9.80 -5.54
N ARG A 292 14.79 9.10 -5.64
CA ARG A 292 14.85 7.62 -5.65
C ARG A 292 14.32 7.02 -4.34
N ALA A 293 14.73 7.57 -3.19
CA ALA A 293 14.26 7.11 -1.88
C ALA A 293 12.75 7.29 -1.73
N ASN A 294 12.21 8.45 -2.10
CA ASN A 294 10.77 8.71 -2.11
C ASN A 294 10.02 7.69 -2.98
N ALA A 295 10.50 7.43 -4.21
CA ALA A 295 9.88 6.46 -5.11
C ALA A 295 9.95 5.01 -4.58
N LEU A 296 11.06 4.59 -3.97
CA LEU A 296 11.20 3.27 -3.34
C LEU A 296 10.28 3.11 -2.13
N LEU A 297 10.08 4.16 -1.33
CA LEU A 297 9.25 4.10 -0.12
C LEU A 297 7.75 4.32 -0.41
N ALA A 298 7.40 4.91 -1.55
CA ALA A 298 6.03 5.26 -1.90
C ALA A 298 5.01 4.12 -1.71
N PRO A 299 5.28 2.86 -2.11
CA PRO A 299 4.34 1.76 -1.89
C PRO A 299 4.01 1.48 -0.42
N VAL A 300 5.00 1.58 0.46
CA VAL A 300 4.85 1.22 1.88
C VAL A 300 4.55 2.43 2.77
N ARG A 301 4.54 3.64 2.20
CA ARG A 301 4.46 4.89 2.95
C ARG A 301 3.18 4.94 3.80
N PRO A 302 3.29 5.24 5.12
CA PRO A 302 2.12 5.50 5.95
C PRO A 302 1.31 6.68 5.42
N LEU A 303 -0.02 6.57 5.44
CA LEU A 303 -0.92 7.67 5.02
C LEU A 303 -1.26 8.63 6.17
N SER A 304 -1.10 8.18 7.41
CA SER A 304 -1.39 8.97 8.60
C SER A 304 -0.43 10.15 8.71
N ALA A 305 -0.97 11.35 8.92
CA ALA A 305 -0.16 12.54 9.17
C ALA A 305 0.70 12.41 10.45
N LEU A 306 0.27 11.60 11.42
CA LEU A 306 1.04 11.34 12.65
C LEU A 306 2.35 10.59 12.38
N ASP A 307 2.41 9.83 11.27
CA ASP A 307 3.57 9.03 10.88
C ASP A 307 4.44 9.73 9.82
N SER A 308 4.16 11.00 9.51
CA SER A 308 4.89 11.75 8.46
C SER A 308 6.37 11.89 8.79
N LEU A 309 6.70 12.23 10.04
CA LEU A 309 8.09 12.36 10.50
C LEU A 309 8.86 11.05 10.40
N THR A 310 8.19 9.91 10.64
CA THR A 310 8.79 8.58 10.46
C THR A 310 9.09 8.31 8.99
N ALA A 311 8.16 8.65 8.10
CA ALA A 311 8.35 8.52 6.65
C ALA A 311 9.48 9.45 6.14
N GLU A 312 9.53 10.70 6.61
CA GLU A 312 10.61 11.65 6.30
C GLU A 312 11.97 11.13 6.79
N THR A 313 12.03 10.59 8.01
CA THR A 313 13.26 9.97 8.54
C THR A 313 13.69 8.77 7.68
N ALA A 314 12.75 7.93 7.23
CA ALA A 314 13.05 6.80 6.35
C ALA A 314 13.57 7.26 4.98
N GLU A 315 12.99 8.33 4.42
CA GLU A 315 13.44 8.94 3.17
C GLU A 315 14.86 9.50 3.31
N THR A 316 15.18 10.21 4.40
CA THR A 316 16.53 10.67 4.71
C THR A 316 17.51 9.52 4.81
N LEU A 317 17.20 8.49 5.62
CA LEU A 317 18.08 7.32 5.80
C LEU A 317 18.35 6.62 4.46
N LEU A 318 17.29 6.27 3.73
CA LEU A 318 17.42 5.56 2.45
C LEU A 318 18.14 6.42 1.40
N GLY A 319 17.85 7.72 1.33
CA GLY A 319 18.53 8.65 0.42
C GLY A 319 20.03 8.77 0.71
N CYS A 320 20.42 8.87 1.98
CA CYS A 320 21.82 8.87 2.39
C CYS A 320 22.52 7.54 2.09
N TRP A 321 21.86 6.39 2.29
CA TRP A 321 22.41 5.08 1.95
C TRP A 321 22.58 4.88 0.43
N LEU A 322 21.60 5.29 -0.37
CA LEU A 322 21.71 5.29 -1.83
C LEU A 322 22.88 6.15 -2.30
N HIS A 323 23.02 7.34 -1.74
CA HIS A 323 24.12 8.25 -2.05
C HIS A 323 25.47 7.64 -1.66
N ALA A 324 25.59 7.09 -0.45
CA ALA A 324 26.81 6.41 0.01
C ALA A 324 27.18 5.24 -0.91
N ALA A 325 26.19 4.45 -1.34
CA ALA A 325 26.44 3.33 -2.26
C ALA A 325 26.92 3.82 -3.63
N ALA A 326 26.30 4.87 -4.18
CA ALA A 326 26.67 5.41 -5.48
C ALA A 326 28.10 6.01 -5.49
N VAL A 327 28.43 6.86 -4.51
CA VAL A 327 29.74 7.54 -4.49
C VAL A 327 30.93 6.61 -4.27
N ASP A 328 30.71 5.46 -3.63
CA ASP A 328 31.73 4.43 -3.36
C ASP A 328 31.65 3.23 -4.33
N GLY A 329 30.71 3.24 -5.28
CA GLY A 329 30.53 2.15 -6.25
C GLY A 329 30.07 0.83 -5.62
N ARG A 330 29.32 0.87 -4.52
CA ARG A 330 28.79 -0.33 -3.85
C ARG A 330 27.61 -0.90 -4.63
N PRO A 331 27.47 -2.24 -4.67
CA PRO A 331 26.29 -2.87 -5.25
C PRO A 331 25.05 -2.59 -4.40
N PHE A 332 23.88 -2.51 -5.03
CA PHE A 332 22.63 -2.15 -4.35
C PHE A 332 22.27 -3.03 -3.14
N ARG A 333 22.69 -4.31 -3.16
CA ARG A 333 22.52 -5.23 -2.02
C ARG A 333 23.12 -4.69 -0.71
N GLN A 334 24.11 -3.78 -0.78
CA GLN A 334 24.70 -3.16 0.39
C GLN A 334 23.73 -2.17 1.06
N VAL A 335 22.92 -1.45 0.29
CA VAL A 335 21.86 -0.57 0.82
C VAL A 335 20.85 -1.38 1.62
N HIS A 336 20.44 -2.55 1.10
CA HIS A 336 19.58 -3.47 1.84
C HIS A 336 20.21 -3.93 3.16
N ARG A 337 21.50 -4.28 3.16
CA ARG A 337 22.21 -4.67 4.39
C ARG A 337 22.24 -3.56 5.43
N TRP A 338 22.48 -2.31 5.02
CA TRP A 338 22.42 -1.15 5.93
C TRP A 338 21.00 -0.90 6.46
N ALA A 339 19.98 -1.06 5.62
CA ALA A 339 18.58 -0.95 6.02
C ALA A 339 18.16 -2.01 7.05
N GLN A 340 18.80 -3.19 7.07
CA GLN A 340 18.60 -4.20 8.11
C GLN A 340 19.35 -3.89 9.42
N GLY A 341 19.99 -2.71 9.54
CA GLY A 341 20.74 -2.29 10.73
C GLY A 341 22.14 -2.89 10.82
N THR A 342 22.58 -3.68 9.83
CA THR A 342 23.92 -4.25 9.80
C THR A 342 24.91 -3.21 9.31
N SER A 343 26.01 -2.99 10.04
CA SER A 343 27.08 -2.05 9.64
C SER A 343 26.61 -0.60 9.44
N ALA A 344 25.68 -0.11 10.26
CA ALA A 344 25.06 1.22 10.12
C ALA A 344 26.04 2.42 10.06
N HIS A 345 27.27 2.26 10.58
CA HIS A 345 28.29 3.33 10.58
C HIS A 345 29.16 3.34 9.31
N GLU A 346 29.16 2.26 8.54
CA GLU A 346 29.89 2.17 7.27
C GLU A 346 29.48 3.25 6.26
N PRO A 347 28.17 3.50 5.99
CA PRO A 347 27.77 4.55 5.06
C PRO A 347 28.16 5.95 5.57
N VAL A 348 28.11 6.20 6.89
CA VAL A 348 28.60 7.46 7.48
C VAL A 348 30.09 7.65 7.18
N ARG A 349 30.90 6.61 7.38
CA ARG A 349 32.34 6.67 7.08
C ARG A 349 32.59 6.95 5.59
N ILE A 350 31.89 6.24 4.70
CA ILE A 350 31.98 6.45 3.25
C ILE A 350 31.70 7.91 2.88
N LEU A 351 30.61 8.47 3.40
CA LEU A 351 30.20 9.85 3.12
C LEU A 351 31.17 10.88 3.71
N ARG A 352 31.86 10.59 4.82
CA ARG A 352 32.88 11.49 5.39
C ARG A 352 34.17 11.52 4.58
N THR A 353 34.58 10.38 4.02
CA THR A 353 35.90 10.24 3.38
C THR A 353 35.87 10.42 1.87
N SER A 354 34.71 10.26 1.23
CA SER A 354 34.61 10.35 -0.23
C SER A 354 34.57 11.81 -0.68
N PRO A 355 35.46 12.27 -1.58
CA PRO A 355 35.41 13.61 -2.13
C PRO A 355 34.21 13.84 -3.07
N LYS A 356 33.53 12.75 -3.50
CA LYS A 356 32.32 12.81 -4.31
C LYS A 356 31.04 12.93 -3.47
N ALA A 357 31.14 12.78 -2.15
CA ALA A 357 29.99 12.92 -1.28
C ALA A 357 29.54 14.38 -1.21
N ALA A 358 28.23 14.59 -1.23
CA ALA A 358 27.67 15.93 -1.04
C ALA A 358 28.00 16.44 0.36
N ALA A 359 28.33 17.74 0.44
CA ALA A 359 28.63 18.39 1.70
C ALA A 359 27.48 18.21 2.71
N GLY A 360 27.83 17.86 3.95
CA GLY A 360 26.86 17.65 5.03
C GLY A 360 26.14 16.30 5.03
N ALA A 361 26.21 15.49 3.96
CA ALA A 361 25.46 14.23 3.87
C ALA A 361 25.82 13.23 4.98
N ALA A 362 27.08 13.20 5.42
CA ALA A 362 27.50 12.37 6.55
C ALA A 362 26.89 12.82 7.88
N GLY A 363 26.82 14.14 8.11
CA GLY A 363 26.24 14.70 9.34
C GLY A 363 24.72 14.54 9.37
N GLU A 364 24.06 14.69 8.22
CA GLU A 364 22.63 14.41 8.05
C GLU A 364 22.31 12.94 8.41
N LEU A 365 23.08 12.00 7.85
CA LEU A 365 22.90 10.57 8.14
C LEU A 365 23.17 10.25 9.62
N GLU A 366 24.24 10.79 10.20
CA GLU A 366 24.55 10.57 11.61
C GLU A 366 23.47 11.15 12.54
N SER A 367 22.96 12.34 12.22
CA SER A 367 21.84 12.95 12.96
C SER A 367 20.58 12.08 12.89
N ALA A 368 20.24 11.54 11.72
CA ALA A 368 19.10 10.63 11.57
C ALA A 368 19.29 9.30 12.34
N LEU A 369 20.52 8.79 12.41
CA LEU A 369 20.85 7.54 13.11
C LEU A 369 20.93 7.68 14.64
N THR A 370 21.19 8.88 15.16
CA THR A 370 21.42 9.11 16.60
C THR A 370 20.34 9.94 17.29
N GLY A 371 19.54 10.70 16.55
CA GLY A 371 18.61 11.68 17.11
C GLY A 371 17.46 11.08 17.95
N HIS A 372 16.48 10.44 17.31
CA HIS A 372 15.27 9.93 17.97
C HIS A 372 15.17 8.41 17.81
N PRO A 373 15.58 7.60 18.81
CA PRO A 373 15.71 6.15 18.68
C PRO A 373 14.44 5.44 18.19
N GLU A 374 13.29 5.72 18.81
CA GLU A 374 12.02 5.08 18.41
C GLU A 374 11.64 5.41 16.96
N ARG A 375 11.76 6.69 16.56
CA ARG A 375 11.45 7.12 15.19
C ARG A 375 12.41 6.52 14.18
N ARG A 376 13.70 6.46 14.51
CA ARG A 376 14.73 5.81 13.69
C ARG A 376 14.42 4.33 13.50
N ASP A 377 14.08 3.63 14.58
CA ASP A 377 13.79 2.19 14.51
C ASP A 377 12.55 1.91 13.64
N MET A 378 11.49 2.71 13.78
CA MET A 378 10.31 2.64 12.91
C MET A 378 10.64 2.99 11.44
N ALA A 379 11.49 3.98 11.20
CA ALA A 379 11.93 4.37 9.86
C ALA A 379 12.80 3.29 9.19
N GLN A 380 13.65 2.64 9.97
CA GLN A 380 14.46 1.52 9.53
C GLN A 380 13.59 0.31 9.21
N GLU A 381 12.59 0.00 10.05
CA GLU A 381 11.61 -1.06 9.77
C GLU A 381 10.84 -0.80 8.47
N LEU A 382 10.40 0.45 8.25
CA LEU A 382 9.73 0.85 7.01
C LEU A 382 10.62 0.63 5.78
N THR A 383 11.90 1.00 5.88
CA THR A 383 12.87 0.81 4.78
C THR A 383 13.19 -0.66 4.55
N ALA A 384 13.39 -1.44 5.62
CA ALA A 384 13.60 -2.88 5.55
C ALA A 384 12.41 -3.57 4.87
N ARG A 385 11.18 -3.13 5.17
CA ARG A 385 9.96 -3.65 4.54
C ARG A 385 9.89 -3.32 3.05
N ALA A 386 10.20 -2.08 2.66
CA ALA A 386 10.26 -1.67 1.24
C ALA A 386 11.27 -2.52 0.46
N LEU A 387 12.39 -2.88 1.08
CA LEU A 387 13.48 -3.60 0.41
C LEU A 387 13.43 -5.12 0.63
N ASN A 388 12.40 -5.65 1.31
CA ASN A 388 12.33 -7.04 1.73
C ASN A 388 12.38 -8.05 0.56
N ALA A 389 11.91 -7.64 -0.62
CA ALA A 389 12.00 -8.44 -1.85
C ALA A 389 13.44 -8.80 -2.26
N LEU A 390 14.44 -8.05 -1.80
CA LEU A 390 15.86 -8.37 -2.01
C LEU A 390 16.33 -9.58 -1.19
N SER A 391 15.49 -10.22 -0.38
CA SER A 391 15.79 -11.56 0.14
C SER A 391 15.83 -12.60 -0.98
N SER A 392 14.98 -12.45 -2.00
CA SER A 392 14.95 -13.31 -3.19
C SER A 392 16.20 -13.12 -4.05
N VAL A 393 16.76 -14.24 -4.52
CA VAL A 393 17.98 -14.23 -5.36
C VAL A 393 17.73 -13.55 -6.71
N HIS A 394 16.62 -13.89 -7.37
CA HIS A 394 16.27 -13.36 -8.69
C HIS A 394 16.03 -11.83 -8.66
N ILE A 395 15.37 -11.30 -7.62
CA ILE A 395 15.19 -9.85 -7.44
C ILE A 395 16.51 -9.13 -7.14
N ARG A 396 17.43 -9.77 -6.38
CA ARG A 396 18.78 -9.22 -6.18
C ARG A 396 19.57 -9.17 -7.47
N ASP A 397 19.46 -10.19 -8.31
CA ASP A 397 20.12 -10.25 -9.61
C ASP A 397 19.56 -9.18 -10.57
N ALA A 398 18.24 -8.96 -10.55
CA ALA A 398 17.59 -7.86 -11.27
C ALA A 398 18.15 -6.47 -10.89
N CYS A 399 18.70 -6.34 -9.68
CA CYS A 399 19.36 -5.11 -9.20
C CYS A 399 20.86 -5.01 -9.56
N ASN A 400 21.42 -5.95 -10.32
CA ASN A 400 22.85 -6.06 -10.60
C ASN A 400 23.13 -6.02 -12.12
N PRO A 401 22.97 -4.84 -12.76
CA PRO A 401 23.15 -4.68 -14.20
C PRO A 401 24.59 -4.89 -14.63
N ASN A 402 24.74 -5.43 -15.84
CA ASN A 402 25.98 -5.37 -16.59
C ASN A 402 26.03 -4.07 -17.43
N ARG A 403 27.12 -3.87 -18.19
CA ARG A 403 27.29 -2.68 -19.02
C ARG A 403 26.23 -2.57 -20.13
N SER A 404 25.83 -3.68 -20.73
CA SER A 404 24.79 -3.68 -21.76
C SER A 404 23.42 -3.31 -21.21
N ASP A 405 23.08 -3.70 -19.98
CA ASP A 405 21.83 -3.31 -19.32
C ASP A 405 21.76 -1.80 -19.14
N VAL A 406 22.85 -1.19 -18.66
CA VAL A 406 22.94 0.27 -18.48
C VAL A 406 22.73 0.96 -19.82
N LEU A 407 23.48 0.56 -20.85
CA LEU A 407 23.36 1.16 -22.19
C LEU A 407 21.95 0.96 -22.77
N ALA A 408 21.34 -0.21 -22.60
CA ALA A 408 19.99 -0.50 -23.07
C ALA A 408 18.94 0.40 -22.42
N LEU A 409 19.03 0.64 -21.11
CA LEU A 409 18.12 1.56 -20.41
C LEU A 409 18.36 3.03 -20.78
N GLU A 410 19.60 3.43 -21.09
CA GLU A 410 19.90 4.82 -21.44
C GLU A 410 19.53 5.19 -22.88
N SER A 411 19.52 4.20 -23.78
CA SER A 411 19.32 4.39 -25.21
C SER A 411 17.89 4.13 -25.70
N PHE A 412 17.09 3.29 -25.00
CA PHE A 412 15.81 2.83 -25.57
C PHE A 412 14.91 3.97 -26.04
N ALA A 413 14.85 5.08 -25.31
CA ALA A 413 13.99 6.21 -25.68
C ALA A 413 14.46 6.89 -26.98
N ALA A 414 15.76 7.07 -27.16
CA ALA A 414 16.35 7.63 -28.37
C ALA A 414 16.24 6.67 -29.56
N GLU A 415 16.15 5.36 -29.29
CA GLU A 415 15.99 4.30 -30.28
C GLU A 415 14.50 3.94 -30.56
N MET A 416 13.55 4.80 -30.18
CA MET A 416 12.10 4.57 -30.36
C MET A 416 11.58 3.28 -29.68
N GLY A 417 12.33 2.80 -28.70
CA GLY A 417 12.10 1.55 -27.99
C GLY A 417 10.93 1.59 -27.02
N THR A 418 10.64 0.42 -26.45
CA THR A 418 9.59 0.23 -25.47
C THR A 418 10.16 -0.46 -24.24
N LEU A 419 9.93 0.13 -23.06
CA LEU A 419 10.29 -0.46 -21.78
C LEU A 419 9.02 -0.95 -21.07
N TYR A 420 8.92 -2.26 -20.87
CA TYR A 420 7.91 -2.88 -20.01
C TYR A 420 8.47 -3.02 -18.60
N VAL A 421 7.73 -2.53 -17.61
CA VAL A 421 7.97 -2.69 -16.18
C VAL A 421 6.84 -3.56 -15.65
N VAL A 422 7.15 -4.82 -15.36
CA VAL A 422 6.13 -5.84 -15.08
C VAL A 422 6.20 -6.28 -13.62
N GLY A 423 5.04 -6.41 -12.98
CA GLY A 423 4.95 -6.78 -11.58
C GLY A 423 3.64 -7.43 -11.20
N GLU A 424 3.63 -8.06 -10.02
CA GLU A 424 2.39 -8.57 -9.43
C GLU A 424 1.44 -7.42 -9.08
N ALA A 425 0.14 -7.62 -9.29
CA ALA A 425 -0.87 -6.70 -8.79
C ALA A 425 -1.06 -6.88 -7.28
N ILE A 426 -0.61 -5.91 -6.49
CA ILE A 426 -0.67 -5.94 -5.02
C ILE A 426 -1.52 -4.76 -4.51
N GLU A 427 -2.68 -5.09 -3.96
CA GLU A 427 -3.64 -4.10 -3.42
C GLU A 427 -3.13 -3.46 -2.11
N ASP A 428 -2.58 -4.27 -1.19
CA ASP A 428 -2.01 -3.80 0.08
C ASP A 428 -0.50 -4.08 0.21
N PRO A 429 0.35 -3.23 -0.39
CA PRO A 429 1.80 -3.39 -0.33
C PRO A 429 2.41 -3.00 1.02
N ARG A 430 1.63 -2.45 1.98
CA ARG A 430 2.19 -1.99 3.26
C ARG A 430 2.69 -3.11 4.15
N THR A 431 2.24 -4.34 3.91
CA THR A 431 2.66 -5.55 4.62
C THR A 431 3.62 -6.37 3.77
N ARG A 432 3.28 -6.60 2.50
CA ARG A 432 4.08 -7.39 1.55
C ARG A 432 4.16 -6.67 0.21
N PRO A 433 5.10 -5.73 0.05
CA PRO A 433 5.18 -4.92 -1.17
C PRO A 433 5.72 -5.68 -2.39
N GLY A 434 6.27 -6.89 -2.23
CA GLY A 434 6.92 -7.61 -3.32
C GLY A 434 7.99 -6.75 -3.99
N ALA A 435 8.09 -6.83 -5.32
CA ALA A 435 9.00 -6.00 -6.09
C ALA A 435 8.49 -4.57 -6.37
N MET A 436 7.28 -4.20 -5.94
CA MET A 436 6.63 -2.91 -6.26
C MET A 436 7.53 -1.68 -6.00
N PRO A 437 8.29 -1.58 -4.89
CA PRO A 437 9.26 -0.51 -4.68
C PRO A 437 10.24 -0.31 -5.83
N LEU A 438 10.78 -1.40 -6.39
CA LEU A 438 11.71 -1.35 -7.51
C LEU A 438 11.01 -0.91 -8.80
N LEU A 439 9.79 -1.41 -9.04
CA LEU A 439 8.98 -1.06 -10.22
C LEU A 439 8.60 0.43 -10.20
N THR A 440 8.11 0.92 -9.06
CA THR A 440 7.83 2.34 -8.84
C THR A 440 9.08 3.19 -9.03
N ALA A 441 10.22 2.77 -8.46
CA ALA A 441 11.47 3.51 -8.55
C ALA A 441 12.04 3.57 -9.97
N LEU A 442 11.98 2.48 -10.75
CA LEU A 442 12.42 2.47 -12.14
C LEU A 442 11.49 3.33 -13.01
N THR A 443 10.17 3.21 -12.83
CA THR A 443 9.19 4.03 -13.54
C THR A 443 9.43 5.51 -13.28
N ALA A 444 9.62 5.89 -12.01
CA ALA A 444 9.98 7.25 -11.64
C ALA A 444 11.33 7.69 -12.23
N ASN A 445 12.31 6.80 -12.34
CA ASN A 445 13.59 7.13 -12.96
C ASN A 445 13.46 7.56 -14.42
N VAL A 446 12.66 6.81 -15.18
CA VAL A 446 12.45 7.04 -16.61
C VAL A 446 11.70 8.34 -16.82
N VAL A 447 10.64 8.58 -16.03
CA VAL A 447 9.90 9.86 -16.05
C VAL A 447 10.81 11.04 -15.74
N GLU A 448 11.62 10.94 -14.69
CA GLU A 448 12.52 12.02 -14.30
C GLU A 448 13.61 12.29 -15.35
N ARG A 449 14.15 11.23 -15.98
CA ARG A 449 15.10 11.39 -17.09
C ARG A 449 14.42 12.03 -18.30
N GLY A 450 13.17 11.67 -18.59
CA GLY A 450 12.34 12.32 -19.62
C GLY A 450 12.16 13.82 -19.37
N ARG A 451 11.78 14.20 -18.14
CA ARG A 451 11.67 15.62 -17.73
C ARG A 451 12.98 16.37 -17.93
N GLY A 452 14.10 15.84 -17.44
CA GLY A 452 15.40 16.49 -17.60
C GLY A 452 15.85 16.60 -19.06
N VAL A 453 15.41 15.71 -19.96
CA VAL A 453 15.65 15.86 -21.41
C VAL A 453 14.73 16.93 -22.01
N ALA A 454 13.44 16.96 -21.63
CA ALA A 454 12.50 18.00 -22.05
C ALA A 454 12.98 19.42 -21.68
N GLU A 455 13.41 19.62 -20.43
CA GLU A 455 13.90 20.90 -19.92
C GLU A 455 15.13 21.43 -20.67
N ARG A 456 15.98 20.53 -21.18
CA ARG A 456 17.18 20.89 -21.97
C ARG A 456 16.89 21.00 -23.46
N SER A 457 15.70 20.61 -23.91
CA SER A 457 15.28 20.68 -25.30
C SER A 457 14.99 22.14 -25.69
N PRO A 458 15.35 22.60 -26.90
CA PRO A 458 14.99 23.94 -27.37
C PRO A 458 13.49 24.24 -27.36
N SER A 459 12.66 23.20 -27.53
CA SER A 459 11.21 23.29 -27.51
C SER A 459 10.61 23.16 -26.10
N GLY A 460 11.42 22.90 -25.07
CA GLY A 460 10.96 22.64 -23.70
C GLY A 460 10.19 21.33 -23.53
N ARG A 461 10.16 20.47 -24.55
CA ARG A 461 9.41 19.21 -24.58
C ARG A 461 10.20 18.07 -25.20
N LEU A 462 9.81 16.84 -24.89
CA LEU A 462 10.29 15.63 -25.57
C LEU A 462 9.72 15.56 -26.99
N ASP A 463 10.61 15.38 -27.95
CA ASP A 463 10.28 15.12 -29.35
C ASP A 463 11.29 14.11 -29.92
N PRO A 464 10.88 12.86 -30.25
CA PRO A 464 9.52 12.32 -30.17
C PRO A 464 9.00 12.17 -28.73
N PRO A 465 7.67 12.17 -28.50
CA PRO A 465 7.10 12.09 -27.16
C PRO A 465 7.26 10.70 -26.53
N LEU A 466 7.59 10.64 -25.24
CA LEU A 466 7.63 9.41 -24.46
C LEU A 466 6.24 9.09 -23.92
N THR A 467 5.55 8.15 -24.54
CA THR A 467 4.19 7.77 -24.11
C THR A 467 4.25 6.91 -22.85
N LEU A 468 3.50 7.28 -21.81
CA LEU A 468 3.41 6.54 -20.56
C LEU A 468 2.08 5.78 -20.50
N VAL A 469 2.13 4.45 -20.57
CA VAL A 469 0.96 3.58 -20.42
C VAL A 469 1.06 2.88 -19.07
N LEU A 470 0.38 3.45 -18.08
CA LEU A 470 0.47 3.02 -16.69
C LEU A 470 -0.73 2.14 -16.35
N ASP A 471 -0.70 0.89 -16.79
CA ASP A 471 -1.73 -0.11 -16.50
C ASP A 471 -1.61 -0.65 -15.06
N ASP A 472 -2.77 -0.76 -14.40
CA ASP A 472 -2.93 -1.18 -13.01
C ASP A 472 -1.97 -0.43 -12.05
N VAL A 473 -1.73 0.85 -12.34
CA VAL A 473 -0.63 1.64 -11.74
C VAL A 473 -0.71 1.71 -10.22
N ALA A 474 -1.92 1.74 -9.66
CA ALA A 474 -2.13 1.75 -8.22
C ALA A 474 -1.66 0.45 -7.54
N ALA A 475 -1.79 -0.68 -8.23
CA ALA A 475 -1.46 -2.02 -7.72
C ALA A 475 -0.10 -2.54 -8.21
N VAL A 476 0.56 -1.89 -9.17
CA VAL A 476 1.85 -2.35 -9.75
C VAL A 476 3.00 -1.40 -9.45
N ALA A 477 2.80 -0.10 -9.64
CA ALA A 477 3.86 0.91 -9.55
C ALA A 477 3.27 2.29 -9.17
N PRO A 478 2.80 2.49 -7.93
CA PRO A 478 2.15 3.72 -7.48
C PRO A 478 3.12 4.90 -7.56
N LEU A 479 3.11 5.62 -8.67
CA LEU A 479 4.06 6.67 -9.00
C LEU A 479 3.73 7.96 -8.24
N PRO A 480 4.65 8.51 -7.40
CA PRO A 480 4.37 9.74 -6.67
C PRO A 480 4.02 10.94 -7.57
N ALA A 481 4.67 11.03 -8.74
CA ALA A 481 4.49 12.12 -9.69
C ALA A 481 3.30 11.93 -10.66
N LEU A 482 2.45 10.92 -10.46
CA LEU A 482 1.30 10.67 -11.33
C LEU A 482 0.36 11.88 -11.46
N PRO A 483 0.00 12.61 -10.39
CA PRO A 483 -0.86 13.79 -10.53
C PRO A 483 -0.27 14.83 -11.49
N ASP A 484 1.00 15.18 -11.33
CA ASP A 484 1.69 16.16 -12.19
C ASP A 484 1.78 15.66 -13.65
N LEU A 485 1.90 14.34 -13.86
CA LEU A 485 1.90 13.74 -15.19
C LEU A 485 0.53 13.78 -15.88
N LEU A 486 -0.56 13.67 -15.11
CA LEU A 486 -1.92 13.77 -15.64
C LEU A 486 -2.32 15.22 -15.91
N GLU A 487 -1.80 16.17 -15.14
CA GLU A 487 -1.97 17.60 -15.37
C GLU A 487 -1.13 18.02 -16.61
N ASP A 488 0.20 18.08 -16.47
CA ASP A 488 1.06 18.80 -17.41
C ASP A 488 1.95 17.88 -18.28
N GLY A 489 1.89 16.56 -18.06
CA GLY A 489 2.78 15.61 -18.72
C GLY A 489 2.75 15.66 -20.25
N ALA A 490 1.57 15.89 -20.85
CA ALA A 490 1.42 15.98 -22.31
C ALA A 490 2.20 17.16 -22.92
N ASP A 491 2.24 18.31 -22.24
CA ASP A 491 2.93 19.51 -22.72
C ASP A 491 4.45 19.31 -22.74
N LEU A 492 4.96 18.53 -21.79
CA LEU A 492 6.37 18.10 -21.73
C LEU A 492 6.72 17.00 -22.74
N GLY A 493 5.77 16.53 -23.55
CA GLY A 493 5.97 15.40 -24.46
C GLY A 493 5.96 14.04 -23.75
N MET A 494 5.26 13.93 -22.63
CA MET A 494 5.02 12.68 -21.90
C MET A 494 3.51 12.40 -21.74
N PRO A 495 2.77 12.19 -22.86
CA PRO A 495 1.36 11.86 -22.77
C PRO A 495 1.17 10.60 -21.93
N THR A 496 0.32 10.70 -20.90
CA THR A 496 0.14 9.66 -19.89
C THR A 496 -1.28 9.12 -19.97
N LEU A 497 -1.40 7.79 -20.08
CA LEU A 497 -2.62 7.02 -19.88
C LEU A 497 -2.48 6.22 -18.58
N ALA A 498 -3.23 6.59 -17.55
CA ALA A 498 -3.28 5.88 -16.29
C ALA A 498 -4.55 5.03 -16.21
N LEU A 499 -4.38 3.73 -15.98
CA LEU A 499 -5.49 2.78 -15.90
C LEU A 499 -5.51 2.15 -14.51
N MET A 500 -6.67 2.15 -13.86
CA MET A 500 -6.87 1.59 -12.51
C MET A 500 -8.17 0.80 -12.44
N ARG A 501 -8.32 -0.05 -11.43
CA ARG A 501 -9.53 -0.88 -11.26
C ARG A 501 -10.71 -0.05 -10.76
N SER A 502 -10.46 0.92 -9.90
CA SER A 502 -11.50 1.78 -9.33
C SER A 502 -10.96 3.13 -8.85
N GLU A 503 -11.87 4.08 -8.62
CA GLU A 503 -11.53 5.38 -8.04
C GLU A 503 -11.01 5.26 -6.60
N GLU A 504 -11.47 4.27 -5.83
CA GLU A 504 -11.03 4.04 -4.46
C GLU A 504 -9.54 3.69 -4.38
N GLN A 505 -9.01 2.98 -5.38
CA GLN A 505 -7.57 2.75 -5.49
C GLN A 505 -6.82 4.08 -5.65
N ALA A 506 -7.30 4.97 -6.53
CA ALA A 506 -6.72 6.29 -6.73
C ALA A 506 -6.74 7.11 -5.43
N ARG A 507 -7.90 7.20 -4.77
CA ARG A 507 -8.07 7.94 -3.50
C ARG A 507 -7.17 7.37 -2.39
N THR A 508 -6.95 6.07 -2.37
CA THR A 508 -6.09 5.42 -1.38
C THR A 508 -4.61 5.72 -1.60
N ARG A 509 -4.16 5.79 -2.87
CA ARG A 509 -2.75 6.01 -3.22
C ARG A 509 -2.36 7.48 -3.28
N TRP A 510 -3.27 8.36 -3.69
CA TRP A 510 -3.05 9.81 -3.78
C TRP A 510 -4.12 10.60 -2.98
N PRO A 511 -4.21 10.43 -1.64
CA PRO A 511 -5.30 10.99 -0.84
C PRO A 511 -5.33 12.52 -0.75
N ARG A 512 -4.25 13.21 -1.14
CA ARG A 512 -4.11 14.67 -1.04
C ARG A 512 -4.36 15.39 -2.36
N ARG A 513 -4.57 14.65 -3.46
CA ARG A 513 -4.82 15.24 -4.79
C ARG A 513 -5.90 14.45 -5.51
N THR A 514 -6.85 15.17 -6.08
CA THR A 514 -7.81 14.57 -7.01
C THR A 514 -7.10 14.32 -8.32
N LEU A 515 -7.12 13.08 -8.82
CA LEU A 515 -6.61 12.80 -10.15
C LEU A 515 -7.64 13.24 -11.19
N THR A 516 -7.24 14.09 -12.11
CA THR A 516 -8.05 14.55 -13.26
C THR A 516 -7.32 14.18 -14.53
N GLY A 517 -8.02 13.66 -15.54
CA GLY A 517 -7.40 13.20 -16.78
C GLY A 517 -8.38 12.80 -17.84
#